data_AF-A0A0M6XUX9-F1
#
_entry.id   AF-A0A0M6XUX9-F1
#
_cell.length_a   1.000
_cell.length_b   1.000
_cell.length_c   1.000
_cell.angle_alpha   90.00
_cell.angle_beta   90.00
_cell.angle_gamma   90.00
#
_symmetry.space_group_name_H-M   'P 1'
#
loop_
_entity.id
_entity.type
_entity.pdbx_description
1 polymer ?
#
loop_
_entity_poly.entity_id
_entity_poly.type
_entity_poly.pdbx_seq_one_letter_code
_entity_poly.pdbx_strand_id
1 'polypeptide(L)'
;MSYIRFSLMILTSTVVMFILMYLNTYAWEHVFFSETRTYMAILMGATMAVIMLAFMLGMYSDKRLNIAIFAGSVIVFALSLWLVRSQVTVSGPSYMRAMIPHHSIAIMTSERAQIRDPRVRKLADEIIAAQRREIAEMRYLIAETSTGNAVESIYQDPPAEPGSVEDALTNTLISTLDLAPMAEAEADRVLEVGTRCTFNRSPETDPVLWGDQEGGAAAMKLNGVLVTLEGSGEADAGGVEFSAPGTTITVRPLGDEADWRANAELVFALDQGFSVGYRGFYGCEAE
;
A
#
# COMPACT_ATOMS: atom_id res chain seq x y z
N MET A 1 -1.65 38.98 -26.98
CA MET A 1 -2.44 37.75 -26.70
C MET A 1 -3.32 38.02 -25.47
N SER A 2 -4.50 37.42 -25.31
CA SER A 2 -5.37 37.73 -24.14
C SER A 2 -4.85 37.04 -22.88
N TYR A 3 -4.85 37.75 -21.74
CA TYR A 3 -4.54 37.19 -20.42
C TYR A 3 -5.50 36.06 -20.02
N ILE A 4 -6.75 36.08 -20.50
CA ILE A 4 -7.70 34.99 -20.27
C ILE A 4 -7.19 33.69 -20.91
N ARG A 5 -6.69 33.78 -22.15
CA ARG A 5 -6.12 32.61 -22.85
C ARG A 5 -4.87 32.11 -22.13
N PHE A 6 -4.03 33.01 -21.64
CA PHE A 6 -2.86 32.64 -20.83
C PHE A 6 -3.26 31.83 -19.60
N SER A 7 -4.18 32.34 -18.79
CA SER A 7 -4.64 31.66 -17.57
C SER A 7 -5.32 30.32 -17.88
N LEU A 8 -6.13 30.25 -18.95
CA LEU A 8 -6.73 28.99 -19.39
C LEU A 8 -5.68 27.96 -19.81
N MET A 9 -4.64 28.36 -20.56
CA MET A 9 -3.54 27.45 -20.92
C MET A 9 -2.86 26.88 -19.67
N ILE A 10 -2.50 27.73 -18.71
CA ILE A 10 -1.86 27.28 -17.46
C ILE A 10 -2.77 26.32 -16.69
N LEU A 11 -4.04 26.68 -16.51
CA LEU A 11 -5.00 25.86 -15.77
C LEU A 11 -5.22 24.50 -16.45
N THR A 12 -5.48 24.50 -17.76
CA THR A 12 -5.69 23.26 -18.52
C THR A 12 -4.44 22.37 -18.45
N SER A 13 -3.25 22.92 -18.67
CA SER A 13 -2.00 22.17 -18.56
C SER A 13 -1.79 21.61 -17.16
N THR A 14 -2.12 22.37 -16.10
CA THR A 14 -2.00 21.91 -14.72
C THR A 14 -2.92 20.71 -14.43
N VAL A 15 -4.19 20.79 -14.87
CA VAL A 15 -5.17 19.71 -14.71
C VAL A 15 -4.76 18.47 -15.50
N VAL A 16 -4.33 18.65 -16.75
CA VAL A 16 -3.85 17.54 -17.59
C VAL A 16 -2.63 16.88 -16.95
N MET A 17 -1.64 17.65 -16.51
CA MET A 17 -0.45 17.11 -15.85
C MET A 17 -0.79 16.38 -14.56
N PHE A 18 -1.75 16.89 -13.77
CA PHE A 18 -2.27 16.18 -12.59
C PHE A 18 -2.80 14.79 -12.93
N ILE A 19 -3.62 14.67 -13.97
CA ILE A 19 -4.15 13.38 -14.43
C ILE A 19 -3.01 12.49 -14.94
N LEU A 20 -2.09 13.03 -15.75
CA LEU A 20 -0.99 12.25 -16.34
C LEU A 20 -0.04 11.66 -15.27
N MET A 21 0.12 12.32 -14.12
CA MET A 21 0.94 11.76 -13.02
C MET A 21 0.42 10.40 -12.53
N TYR A 22 -0.88 10.10 -12.68
CA TYR A 22 -1.47 8.81 -12.29
C TYR A 22 -1.13 7.65 -13.24
N LEU A 23 -0.70 7.94 -14.48
CA LEU A 23 -0.39 6.92 -15.48
C LEU A 23 0.85 6.09 -15.14
N ASN A 24 1.69 6.57 -14.21
CA ASN A 24 2.85 5.80 -13.73
C ASN A 24 2.51 4.84 -12.58
N THR A 25 1.23 4.66 -12.22
CA THR A 25 0.84 3.68 -11.20
C THR A 25 0.85 2.27 -11.80
N TYR A 26 1.45 1.28 -11.13
CA TYR A 26 1.69 -0.06 -11.72
C TYR A 26 0.41 -0.82 -12.05
N ALA A 27 -0.47 -0.88 -11.06
CA ALA A 27 -1.72 -1.60 -11.12
C ALA A 27 -2.85 -0.59 -10.93
N TRP A 28 -3.97 -0.83 -11.58
CA TRP A 28 -5.09 0.11 -11.56
C TRP A 28 -5.58 0.30 -10.11
N GLU A 29 -5.55 -0.77 -9.32
CA GLU A 29 -6.08 -0.90 -7.96
C GLU A 29 -5.29 -0.10 -6.95
N HIS A 30 -4.11 0.39 -7.35
CA HIS A 30 -3.27 1.27 -6.56
C HIS A 30 -3.53 2.76 -6.85
N VAL A 31 -4.48 3.10 -7.73
CA VAL A 31 -4.85 4.50 -7.99
C VAL A 31 -5.72 5.03 -6.85
N PHE A 32 -5.13 5.95 -6.08
CA PHE A 32 -5.77 6.66 -4.96
C PHE A 32 -5.50 8.17 -5.02
N PHE A 33 -6.47 8.97 -4.58
CA PHE A 33 -6.27 10.42 -4.50
C PHE A 33 -5.11 10.78 -3.55
N SER A 34 -4.33 11.80 -3.91
CA SER A 34 -3.20 12.29 -3.13
C SER A 34 -3.16 13.82 -3.11
N GLU A 35 -3.18 14.38 -1.90
CA GLU A 35 -3.03 15.81 -1.65
C GLU A 35 -1.64 16.30 -2.10
N THR A 36 -0.59 15.54 -1.79
CA THR A 36 0.78 15.87 -2.22
C THR A 36 0.90 15.97 -3.74
N ARG A 37 0.26 15.06 -4.51
CA ARG A 37 0.23 15.17 -5.98
C ARG A 37 -0.51 16.44 -6.43
N THR A 38 -1.61 16.78 -5.76
CA THR A 38 -2.38 18.00 -6.05
C THR A 38 -1.52 19.25 -5.84
N TYR A 39 -0.85 19.36 -4.69
CA TYR A 39 0.04 20.49 -4.40
C TYR A 39 1.23 20.54 -5.35
N MET A 40 1.80 19.40 -5.74
CA MET A 40 2.88 19.35 -6.72
C MET A 40 2.41 19.82 -8.11
N ALA A 41 1.20 19.47 -8.53
CA ALA A 41 0.62 19.98 -9.77
C ALA A 41 0.47 21.51 -9.74
N ILE A 42 -0.06 22.06 -8.66
CA ILE A 42 -0.21 23.51 -8.48
C ILE A 42 1.16 24.21 -8.49
N LEU A 43 2.17 23.64 -7.82
CA LEU A 43 3.54 24.13 -7.82
C LEU A 43 4.10 24.20 -9.24
N MET A 44 3.99 23.11 -10.02
CA MET A 44 4.44 23.06 -11.41
C MET A 44 3.69 24.08 -12.29
N GLY A 45 2.38 24.22 -12.12
CA GLY A 45 1.56 25.22 -12.83
C GLY A 45 2.00 26.65 -12.53
N ALA A 46 2.29 26.97 -11.26
CA ALA A 46 2.80 28.27 -10.85
C ALA A 46 4.20 28.55 -11.45
N THR A 47 5.10 27.57 -11.43
CA THR A 47 6.43 27.68 -12.07
C THR A 47 6.29 27.93 -13.57
N MET A 48 5.42 27.16 -14.24
CA MET A 48 5.17 27.29 -15.67
C MET A 48 4.62 28.68 -16.03
N ALA A 49 3.72 29.24 -15.22
CA ALA A 49 3.20 30.59 -15.44
C ALA A 49 4.31 31.66 -15.42
N VAL A 50 5.25 31.57 -14.47
CA VAL A 50 6.42 32.47 -14.40
C VAL A 50 7.28 32.33 -15.65
N ILE A 51 7.67 31.09 -16.00
CA ILE A 51 8.55 30.83 -17.14
C ILE A 51 7.89 31.32 -18.44
N MET A 52 6.66 30.91 -18.70
CA MET A 52 5.93 31.25 -19.93
C MET A 52 5.75 32.77 -20.08
N LEU A 53 5.33 33.47 -19.01
CA LEU A 53 5.16 34.92 -19.07
C LEU A 53 6.50 35.63 -19.32
N ALA A 54 7.60 35.18 -18.70
CA ALA A 54 8.94 35.77 -18.88
C ALA A 54 9.42 35.70 -20.34
N PHE A 55 9.20 34.58 -21.03
CA PHE A 55 9.56 34.45 -22.46
C PHE A 55 8.61 35.19 -23.41
N MET A 56 7.38 35.47 -22.96
CA MET A 56 6.33 36.05 -23.79
C MET A 56 5.96 37.49 -23.44
N LEU A 57 6.81 38.21 -22.69
CA LEU A 57 6.54 39.58 -22.22
C LEU A 57 6.12 40.54 -23.35
N GLY A 58 6.70 40.39 -24.55
CA GLY A 58 6.36 41.22 -25.72
C GLY A 58 4.91 41.07 -26.21
N MET A 59 4.21 40.00 -25.83
CA MET A 59 2.81 39.75 -26.24
C MET A 59 1.77 40.27 -25.24
N TYR A 60 2.20 40.73 -24.07
CA TYR A 60 1.37 41.14 -22.93
C TYR A 60 1.75 42.56 -22.49
N SER A 61 0.98 43.55 -22.96
CA SER A 61 1.34 44.96 -22.86
C SER A 61 1.10 45.61 -21.50
N ASP A 62 0.24 45.03 -20.65
CA ASP A 62 -0.08 45.61 -19.34
C ASP A 62 0.95 45.18 -18.28
N LYS A 63 1.85 46.12 -17.96
CA LYS A 63 2.90 45.90 -16.95
C LYS A 63 2.33 45.60 -15.56
N ARG A 64 1.18 46.17 -15.18
CA ARG A 64 0.58 45.94 -13.86
C ARG A 64 0.05 44.52 -13.76
N LEU A 65 -0.65 44.05 -14.80
CA LEU A 65 -1.11 42.66 -14.86
C LEU A 65 0.05 41.66 -14.90
N ASN A 66 1.11 41.96 -15.65
CA ASN A 66 2.29 41.09 -15.68
C ASN A 66 2.93 40.96 -14.29
N ILE A 67 3.12 42.08 -13.58
CA ILE A 67 3.66 42.08 -12.21
C ILE A 67 2.73 41.30 -11.27
N ALA A 68 1.42 41.50 -11.38
CA ALA A 68 0.44 40.79 -10.56
C ALA A 68 0.49 39.26 -10.79
N ILE A 69 0.64 38.81 -12.04
CA ILE A 69 0.79 37.39 -12.36
C ILE A 69 2.08 36.83 -11.77
N PHE A 70 3.23 37.51 -11.95
CA PHE A 70 4.49 37.05 -11.36
C PHE A 70 4.40 36.95 -9.84
N ALA A 71 3.94 38.00 -9.17
CA ALA A 71 3.82 38.01 -7.71
C ALA A 71 2.85 36.93 -7.22
N GLY A 72 1.70 36.79 -7.88
CA GLY A 72 0.71 35.76 -7.57
C GLY A 72 1.29 34.35 -7.75
N SER A 73 1.98 34.07 -8.86
CA SER A 73 2.62 32.78 -9.11
C SER A 73 3.72 32.46 -8.10
N VAL A 74 4.52 33.44 -7.68
CA VAL A 74 5.56 33.24 -6.64
C VAL A 74 4.91 32.92 -5.29
N ILE A 75 3.81 33.58 -4.93
CA ILE A 75 3.08 33.29 -3.69
C ILE A 75 2.48 31.88 -3.73
N VAL A 76 1.79 31.52 -4.82
CA VAL A 76 1.22 30.18 -5.01
C VAL A 76 2.32 29.12 -4.96
N PHE A 77 3.44 29.34 -5.64
CA PHE A 77 4.60 28.47 -5.59
C PHE A 77 5.11 28.26 -4.16
N ALA A 78 5.32 29.34 -3.41
CA ALA A 78 5.84 29.26 -2.04
C ALA A 78 4.87 28.52 -1.11
N LEU A 79 3.56 28.78 -1.23
CA LEU A 79 2.54 28.09 -0.45
C LEU A 79 2.46 26.59 -0.80
N SER A 80 2.43 26.25 -2.09
CA SER A 80 2.40 24.85 -2.53
C SER A 80 3.68 24.11 -2.13
N LEU A 81 4.84 24.75 -2.26
CA LEU A 81 6.12 24.17 -1.82
C LEU A 81 6.12 23.92 -0.31
N TRP A 82 5.61 24.87 0.48
CA TRP A 82 5.47 24.71 1.92
C TRP A 82 4.55 23.53 2.24
N LEU A 83 3.37 23.40 1.61
CA LEU A 83 2.45 22.28 1.82
C LEU A 83 3.10 20.93 1.47
N VAL A 84 3.78 20.83 0.32
CA VAL A 84 4.51 19.62 -0.08
C VAL A 84 5.62 19.27 0.90
N ARG A 85 6.35 20.27 1.44
CA ARG A 85 7.48 20.01 2.34
C ARG A 85 7.06 19.76 3.79
N SER A 86 5.97 20.37 4.23
CA SER A 86 5.52 20.29 5.62
C SER A 86 4.61 19.08 5.87
N GLN A 87 3.91 18.58 4.83
CA GLN A 87 2.98 17.46 4.91
C GLN A 87 1.88 17.64 5.97
N VAL A 88 1.61 18.88 6.41
CA VAL A 88 0.68 19.18 7.53
C VAL A 88 -0.78 18.77 7.29
N THR A 89 -1.17 18.55 6.03
CA THR A 89 -2.52 18.08 5.69
C THR A 89 -2.59 16.57 5.44
N VAL A 90 -1.46 15.86 5.43
CA VAL A 90 -1.38 14.43 5.08
C VAL A 90 -1.26 13.61 6.35
N SER A 91 -2.35 12.97 6.78
CA SER A 91 -2.38 12.15 8.00
C SER A 91 -3.30 10.93 7.87
N GLY A 92 -3.08 9.92 8.74
CA GLY A 92 -3.93 8.73 8.87
C GLY A 92 -4.28 8.07 7.53
N PRO A 93 -5.58 7.92 7.19
CA PRO A 93 -6.00 7.38 5.90
C PRO A 93 -5.46 8.14 4.67
N SER A 94 -5.28 9.46 4.73
CA SER A 94 -4.73 10.23 3.59
C SER A 94 -3.29 9.85 3.30
N TYR A 95 -2.48 9.66 4.35
CA TYR A 95 -1.11 9.18 4.24
C TYR A 95 -1.06 7.82 3.52
N MET A 96 -1.86 6.85 3.98
CA MET A 96 -1.88 5.51 3.40
C MET A 96 -2.38 5.50 1.95
N ARG A 97 -3.45 6.26 1.64
CA ARG A 97 -3.94 6.44 0.26
C ARG A 97 -2.88 7.04 -0.66
N ALA A 98 -2.07 7.99 -0.18
CA ALA A 98 -0.99 8.57 -0.96
C ALA A 98 0.20 7.59 -1.14
N MET A 99 0.40 6.68 -0.18
CA MET A 99 1.53 5.78 -0.17
C MET A 99 1.31 4.51 -1.01
N ILE A 100 0.08 4.02 -1.14
CA ILE A 100 -0.25 2.90 -2.05
C ILE A 100 0.27 3.13 -3.50
N PRO A 101 -0.03 4.24 -4.19
CA PRO A 101 0.51 4.50 -5.52
C PRO A 101 2.03 4.75 -5.52
N HIS A 102 2.60 5.24 -4.43
CA HIS A 102 4.06 5.40 -4.29
C HIS A 102 4.75 4.03 -4.29
N HIS A 103 4.27 3.14 -3.43
CA HIS A 103 4.71 1.73 -3.36
C HIS A 103 4.54 1.01 -4.69
N SER A 104 3.40 1.26 -5.35
CA SER A 104 3.12 0.71 -6.66
C SER A 104 4.19 1.05 -7.71
N ILE A 105 4.73 2.28 -7.72
CA ILE A 105 5.79 2.67 -8.66
C ILE A 105 7.08 1.89 -8.37
N ALA A 106 7.40 1.64 -7.10
CA ALA A 106 8.56 0.85 -6.70
C ALA A 106 8.45 -0.60 -7.20
N ILE A 107 7.26 -1.21 -7.05
CA ILE A 107 6.97 -2.56 -7.60
C ILE A 107 7.19 -2.57 -9.12
N MET A 108 6.58 -1.64 -9.87
CA MET A 108 6.76 -1.56 -11.34
C MET A 108 8.24 -1.50 -11.73
N THR A 109 8.99 -0.63 -11.05
CA THR A 109 10.40 -0.39 -11.35
C THR A 109 11.24 -1.63 -11.07
N SER A 110 11.03 -2.26 -9.91
CA SER A 110 11.73 -3.48 -9.50
C SER A 110 11.42 -4.67 -10.40
N GLU A 111 10.17 -4.82 -10.86
CA GLU A 111 9.78 -5.94 -11.73
C GLU A 111 10.32 -5.78 -13.15
N ARG A 112 10.29 -4.56 -13.71
CA ARG A 112 10.64 -4.31 -15.11
C ARG A 112 12.13 -4.07 -15.35
N ALA A 113 12.88 -3.69 -14.30
CA ALA A 113 14.31 -3.43 -14.43
C ALA A 113 15.08 -4.70 -14.83
N GLN A 114 15.88 -4.58 -15.89
CA GLN A 114 16.74 -5.66 -16.39
C GLN A 114 18.00 -5.83 -15.51
N ILE A 115 17.80 -6.33 -14.30
CA ILE A 115 18.85 -6.49 -13.29
C ILE A 115 19.59 -7.82 -13.50
N ARG A 116 20.93 -7.74 -13.63
CA ARG A 116 21.80 -8.91 -13.82
C ARG A 116 22.58 -9.32 -12.57
N ASP A 117 22.96 -8.36 -11.72
CA ASP A 117 23.70 -8.65 -10.48
C ASP A 117 22.74 -9.36 -9.49
N PRO A 118 23.05 -10.59 -9.04
CA PRO A 118 22.16 -11.34 -8.15
C PRO A 118 21.86 -10.64 -6.82
N ARG A 119 22.79 -9.82 -6.31
CA ARG A 119 22.59 -9.07 -5.06
C ARG A 119 21.54 -7.98 -5.25
N VAL A 120 21.60 -7.29 -6.39
CA VAL A 120 20.62 -6.26 -6.75
C VAL A 120 19.27 -6.89 -7.08
N ARG A 121 19.26 -8.08 -7.71
CA ARG A 121 18.01 -8.80 -7.95
C ARG A 121 17.33 -9.16 -6.64
N LYS A 122 18.08 -9.76 -5.72
CA LYS A 122 17.59 -10.09 -4.37
C LYS A 122 16.98 -8.87 -3.67
N LEU A 123 17.68 -7.74 -3.65
CA LEU A 123 17.17 -6.50 -3.06
C LEU A 123 15.84 -6.07 -3.69
N ALA A 124 15.72 -6.15 -5.01
CA ALA A 124 14.51 -5.74 -5.70
C ALA A 124 13.35 -6.72 -5.47
N ASP A 125 13.62 -8.01 -5.30
CA ASP A 125 12.59 -9.00 -4.92
C ASP A 125 12.13 -8.77 -3.47
N GLU A 126 13.05 -8.45 -2.56
CA GLU A 126 12.74 -8.01 -1.18
C GLU A 126 11.87 -6.74 -1.18
N ILE A 127 12.18 -5.77 -2.05
CA ILE A 127 11.34 -4.56 -2.24
C ILE A 127 9.95 -4.96 -2.73
N ILE A 128 9.82 -5.80 -3.76
CA ILE A 128 8.50 -6.19 -4.30
C ILE A 128 7.66 -6.86 -3.21
N ALA A 129 8.23 -7.81 -2.48
CA ALA A 129 7.54 -8.55 -1.43
C ALA A 129 7.05 -7.61 -0.30
N ALA A 130 7.94 -6.75 0.20
CA ALA A 130 7.59 -5.80 1.25
C ALA A 130 6.50 -4.81 0.81
N GLN A 131 6.62 -4.27 -0.40
CA GLN A 131 5.71 -3.23 -0.89
C GLN A 131 4.31 -3.78 -1.18
N ARG A 132 4.18 -5.02 -1.69
CA ARG A 132 2.88 -5.68 -1.85
C ARG A 132 2.20 -5.96 -0.52
N ARG A 133 2.97 -6.44 0.46
CA ARG A 133 2.50 -6.65 1.84
C ARG A 133 1.98 -5.37 2.46
N GLU A 134 2.77 -4.30 2.39
CA GLU A 134 2.42 -2.98 2.92
C GLU A 134 1.19 -2.38 2.20
N ILE A 135 1.01 -2.61 0.90
CA ILE A 135 -0.22 -2.18 0.20
C ILE A 135 -1.46 -2.88 0.77
N ALA A 136 -1.40 -4.20 0.98
CA ALA A 136 -2.53 -4.96 1.50
C ALA A 136 -2.85 -4.55 2.96
N GLU A 137 -1.81 -4.31 3.77
CA GLU A 137 -1.93 -3.81 5.15
C GLU A 137 -2.51 -2.38 5.18
N MET A 138 -2.00 -1.47 4.35
CA MET A 138 -2.54 -0.11 4.24
C MET A 138 -4.00 -0.10 3.82
N ARG A 139 -4.44 -0.99 2.92
CA ARG A 139 -5.85 -1.08 2.53
C ARG A 139 -6.74 -1.51 3.70
N TYR A 140 -6.29 -2.48 4.49
CA TYR A 140 -6.97 -2.88 5.72
C TYR A 140 -7.04 -1.74 6.73
N LEU A 141 -5.90 -1.11 7.04
CA LEU A 141 -5.83 0.00 7.98
C LEU A 141 -6.62 1.23 7.53
N ILE A 142 -6.71 1.52 6.23
CA ILE A 142 -7.57 2.59 5.71
C ILE A 142 -9.03 2.30 6.07
N ALA A 143 -9.48 1.05 5.93
CA ALA A 143 -10.86 0.68 6.27
C ALA A 143 -11.11 0.85 7.78
N GLU A 144 -10.26 0.25 8.62
CA GLU A 144 -10.38 0.30 10.08
C GLU A 144 -10.33 1.74 10.62
N THR A 145 -9.33 2.51 10.20
CA THR A 145 -9.15 3.87 10.75
C THR A 145 -10.14 4.88 10.17
N SER A 146 -10.73 4.62 8.99
CA SER A 146 -11.77 5.50 8.44
C SER A 146 -13.14 5.30 9.10
N THR A 147 -13.42 4.13 9.68
CA THR A 147 -14.65 3.84 10.45
C THR A 147 -14.53 4.22 11.93
N GLY A 148 -13.35 4.64 12.37
CA GLY A 148 -13.09 5.08 13.75
C GLY A 148 -12.50 4.00 14.66
N ASN A 149 -12.12 2.84 14.11
CA ASN A 149 -11.43 1.77 14.85
C ASN A 149 -9.94 2.12 15.02
N ALA A 150 -9.66 3.19 15.77
CA ALA A 150 -8.30 3.56 16.14
C ALA A 150 -7.89 2.86 17.44
N VAL A 151 -6.67 2.33 17.48
CA VAL A 151 -6.09 1.70 18.67
C VAL A 151 -5.17 2.68 19.41
N GLU A 152 -5.16 2.62 20.75
CA GLU A 152 -4.27 3.46 21.57
C GLU A 152 -2.86 2.88 21.71
N SER A 153 -2.71 1.58 21.52
CA SER A 153 -1.42 0.88 21.63
C SER A 153 -1.37 -0.33 20.71
N ILE A 154 -0.15 -0.75 20.39
CA ILE A 154 0.16 -1.96 19.64
C ILE A 154 1.14 -2.81 20.46
N TYR A 155 1.28 -4.09 20.12
CA TYR A 155 2.32 -4.93 20.69
C TYR A 155 3.71 -4.31 20.44
N GLN A 156 4.55 -4.32 21.47
CA GLN A 156 5.94 -3.88 21.40
C GLN A 156 6.82 -4.99 21.95
N ASP A 157 7.87 -5.35 21.21
CA ASP A 157 8.87 -6.27 21.73
C ASP A 157 9.52 -5.70 22.99
N PRO A 158 9.98 -6.57 23.91
CA PRO A 158 10.79 -6.15 25.04
C PRO A 158 12.00 -5.31 24.61
N PRO A 159 12.47 -4.37 25.44
CA PRO A 159 13.65 -3.55 25.13
C PRO A 159 14.89 -4.43 24.96
N ALA A 160 15.81 -4.00 24.09
CA ALA A 160 17.04 -4.74 23.83
C ALA A 160 17.90 -4.87 25.10
N GLU A 161 18.38 -6.09 25.37
CA GLU A 161 19.27 -6.41 26.48
C GLU A 161 20.68 -6.78 25.98
N PRO A 162 21.75 -6.55 26.78
CA PRO A 162 23.10 -7.01 26.43
C PRO A 162 23.17 -8.54 26.32
N GLY A 163 23.75 -9.05 25.23
CA GLY A 163 23.87 -10.49 24.98
C GLY A 163 24.95 -10.83 23.96
N SER A 164 25.04 -12.12 23.63
CA SER A 164 25.93 -12.68 22.61
C SER A 164 25.25 -12.74 21.24
N VAL A 165 26.01 -13.10 20.20
CA VAL A 165 25.46 -13.35 18.86
C VAL A 165 24.50 -14.56 18.88
N GLU A 166 24.76 -15.56 19.72
CA GLU A 166 23.87 -16.74 19.83
C GLU A 166 22.51 -16.35 20.42
N ASP A 167 22.50 -15.46 21.41
CA ASP A 167 21.25 -14.90 21.96
C ASP A 167 20.48 -14.14 20.88
N ALA A 168 21.19 -13.40 20.01
CA ALA A 168 20.56 -12.71 18.89
C ALA A 168 19.99 -13.66 17.81
N LEU A 169 20.65 -14.79 17.55
CA LEU A 169 20.20 -15.78 16.56
C LEU A 169 18.98 -16.60 17.04
N THR A 170 18.80 -16.70 18.35
CA THR A 170 17.66 -17.41 18.97
C THR A 170 16.52 -16.47 19.36
N ASN A 171 16.74 -15.16 19.36
CA ASN A 171 15.72 -14.16 19.63
C ASN A 171 14.77 -13.97 18.43
N THR A 172 13.47 -13.97 18.71
CA THR A 172 12.43 -13.68 17.71
C THR A 172 11.71 -12.41 18.09
N LEU A 173 11.73 -11.42 17.19
CA LEU A 173 10.99 -10.17 17.37
C LEU A 173 9.56 -10.36 16.87
N ILE A 174 8.63 -10.51 17.81
CA ILE A 174 7.22 -10.78 17.53
C ILE A 174 6.60 -9.64 16.73
N SER A 175 7.00 -8.38 16.99
CA SER A 175 6.48 -7.22 16.24
C SER A 175 6.84 -7.22 14.75
N THR A 176 7.81 -8.05 14.35
CA THR A 176 8.26 -8.18 12.94
C THR A 176 7.75 -9.43 12.26
N LEU A 177 7.05 -10.30 13.00
CA LEU A 177 6.49 -11.54 12.45
C LEU A 177 5.34 -11.22 11.51
N ASP A 178 5.33 -11.92 10.38
CA ASP A 178 4.34 -11.71 9.34
C ASP A 178 4.17 -13.01 8.54
N LEU A 179 2.99 -13.24 7.98
CA LEU A 179 2.72 -14.38 7.10
C LEU A 179 3.54 -14.24 5.81
N ALA A 180 4.35 -15.24 5.53
CA ALA A 180 5.14 -15.32 4.31
C ALA A 180 4.30 -15.94 3.17
N PRO A 181 4.50 -15.51 1.91
CA PRO A 181 3.98 -16.24 0.76
C PRO A 181 4.46 -17.69 0.80
N MET A 182 3.54 -18.60 0.54
CA MET A 182 3.74 -20.04 0.59
C MET A 182 3.40 -20.65 -0.76
N ALA A 183 4.39 -21.25 -1.41
CA ALA A 183 4.18 -21.94 -2.67
C ALA A 183 3.32 -23.20 -2.44
N GLU A 184 2.59 -23.63 -3.47
CA GLU A 184 1.72 -24.81 -3.42
C GLU A 184 2.47 -26.07 -2.94
N ALA A 185 3.69 -26.29 -3.44
CA ALA A 185 4.54 -27.42 -3.05
C ALA A 185 5.00 -27.39 -1.57
N GLU A 186 4.95 -26.24 -0.90
CA GLU A 186 5.13 -26.13 0.54
C GLU A 186 3.82 -26.46 1.28
N ALA A 187 2.69 -25.94 0.79
CA ALA A 187 1.36 -26.24 1.32
C ALA A 187 1.06 -27.76 1.29
N ASP A 188 1.42 -28.45 0.21
CA ASP A 188 1.27 -29.91 0.04
C ASP A 188 2.00 -30.76 1.09
N ARG A 189 2.95 -30.16 1.82
CA ARG A 189 3.67 -30.88 2.89
C ARG A 189 2.89 -30.96 4.18
N VAL A 190 1.91 -30.08 4.37
CA VAL A 190 1.20 -29.87 5.64
C VAL A 190 -0.33 -29.88 5.50
N LEU A 191 -0.85 -29.79 4.28
CA LEU A 191 -2.25 -29.93 3.95
C LEU A 191 -2.46 -31.07 2.96
N GLU A 192 -3.61 -31.75 3.09
CA GLU A 192 -4.03 -32.75 2.12
C GLU A 192 -4.22 -32.13 0.73
N VAL A 193 -3.99 -32.93 -0.31
CA VAL A 193 -4.16 -32.50 -1.70
C VAL A 193 -5.65 -32.60 -2.05
N GLY A 194 -6.21 -31.51 -2.56
CA GLY A 194 -7.63 -31.41 -2.91
C GLY A 194 -8.01 -29.98 -3.27
N THR A 195 -9.31 -29.70 -3.34
CA THR A 195 -9.84 -28.36 -3.57
C THR A 195 -9.43 -27.42 -2.44
N ARG A 196 -8.74 -26.32 -2.77
CA ARG A 196 -8.20 -25.39 -1.78
C ARG A 196 -8.76 -23.99 -1.93
N CYS A 197 -8.93 -23.35 -0.78
CA CYS A 197 -9.12 -21.92 -0.65
C CYS A 197 -7.77 -21.25 -0.42
N THR A 198 -7.58 -20.06 -0.99
CA THR A 198 -6.35 -19.30 -0.88
C THR A 198 -6.65 -17.86 -0.51
N PHE A 199 -5.78 -17.26 0.32
CA PHE A 199 -5.76 -15.82 0.53
C PHE A 199 -4.48 -15.22 -0.03
N ASN A 200 -4.62 -14.31 -0.99
CA ASN A 200 -3.53 -13.60 -1.64
C ASN A 200 -3.58 -12.11 -1.28
N ARG A 201 -2.42 -11.53 -0.95
CA ARG A 201 -2.31 -10.08 -0.70
C ARG A 201 -2.38 -9.26 -1.98
N SER A 202 -1.82 -9.78 -3.07
CA SER A 202 -2.11 -9.32 -4.43
C SER A 202 -2.22 -10.50 -5.39
N PRO A 203 -2.88 -10.33 -6.55
CA PRO A 203 -3.13 -11.41 -7.51
C PRO A 203 -1.85 -12.04 -8.08
N GLU A 204 -0.72 -11.33 -8.01
CA GLU A 204 0.57 -11.74 -8.59
C GLU A 204 1.54 -12.36 -7.57
N THR A 205 1.09 -12.64 -6.35
CA THR A 205 1.90 -13.29 -5.30
C THR A 205 1.30 -14.60 -4.88
N ASP A 206 2.16 -15.55 -4.49
CA ASP A 206 1.74 -16.78 -3.84
C ASP A 206 0.86 -16.49 -2.61
N PRO A 207 -0.11 -17.36 -2.28
CA PRO A 207 -0.97 -17.17 -1.14
C PRO A 207 -0.20 -17.13 0.18
N VAL A 208 -0.70 -16.35 1.14
CA VAL A 208 -0.17 -16.34 2.52
C VAL A 208 -0.95 -17.26 3.45
N LEU A 209 -2.11 -17.73 3.00
CA LEU A 209 -2.94 -18.73 3.65
C LEU A 209 -3.47 -19.69 2.60
N TRP A 210 -3.40 -20.97 2.91
CA TRP A 210 -4.06 -22.06 2.18
C TRP A 210 -5.04 -22.72 3.13
N GLY A 211 -6.27 -22.92 2.71
CA GLY A 211 -7.32 -23.63 3.46
C GLY A 211 -7.90 -24.76 2.65
N ASP A 212 -8.47 -25.77 3.31
CA ASP A 212 -9.37 -26.69 2.63
C ASP A 212 -10.69 -25.99 2.26
N GLN A 213 -11.46 -26.61 1.37
CA GLN A 213 -12.74 -26.06 0.94
C GLN A 213 -13.82 -26.14 2.04
N GLU A 214 -13.69 -27.07 2.98
CA GLU A 214 -14.67 -27.31 4.04
C GLU A 214 -14.48 -26.37 5.25
N GLY A 215 -13.39 -25.60 5.29
CA GLY A 215 -13.00 -24.75 6.41
C GLY A 215 -12.51 -25.53 7.64
N GLY A 216 -12.10 -26.79 7.49
CA GLY A 216 -11.67 -27.68 8.58
C GLY A 216 -10.18 -27.59 8.91
N ALA A 217 -9.35 -27.26 7.94
CA ALA A 217 -7.90 -27.14 8.09
C ALA A 217 -7.33 -26.03 7.20
N ALA A 218 -6.26 -25.41 7.67
CA ALA A 218 -5.48 -24.44 6.90
C ALA A 218 -3.99 -24.56 7.19
N ALA A 219 -3.18 -23.89 6.38
CA ALA A 219 -1.76 -23.77 6.59
C ALA A 219 -1.28 -22.36 6.27
N MET A 220 -0.32 -21.93 7.09
CA MET A 220 0.40 -20.69 6.92
C MET A 220 1.90 -20.94 6.99
N LYS A 221 2.67 -19.98 6.49
CA LYS A 221 4.13 -19.95 6.64
C LYS A 221 4.53 -18.77 7.51
N LEU A 222 5.15 -19.05 8.65
CA LEU A 222 5.56 -18.06 9.63
C LEU A 222 7.04 -18.23 9.96
N ASN A 223 7.85 -17.21 9.70
CA ASN A 223 9.30 -17.24 9.95
C ASN A 223 10.00 -18.51 9.39
N GLY A 224 9.60 -18.95 8.19
CA GLY A 224 10.12 -20.14 7.54
C GLY A 224 9.58 -21.48 8.06
N VAL A 225 8.68 -21.45 9.05
CA VAL A 225 7.99 -22.64 9.58
C VAL A 225 6.61 -22.77 8.94
N LEU A 226 6.30 -23.98 8.47
CA LEU A 226 4.95 -24.33 8.00
C LEU A 226 4.11 -24.74 9.21
N VAL A 227 2.98 -24.06 9.40
CA VAL A 227 2.09 -24.27 10.56
C VAL A 227 0.73 -24.71 10.03
N THR A 228 0.30 -25.89 10.45
CA THR A 228 -1.07 -26.37 10.25
C THR A 228 -1.99 -25.73 11.28
N LEU A 229 -3.16 -25.31 10.83
CA LEU A 229 -4.20 -24.67 11.61
C LEU A 229 -5.46 -25.54 11.55
N GLU A 230 -6.16 -25.65 12.66
CA GLU A 230 -7.46 -26.29 12.77
C GLU A 230 -8.55 -25.24 12.59
N GLY A 231 -9.52 -25.54 11.72
CA GLY A 231 -10.71 -24.71 11.54
C GLY A 231 -11.65 -24.84 12.72
N SER A 232 -12.04 -23.71 13.30
CA SER A 232 -13.04 -23.67 14.37
C SER A 232 -14.49 -23.55 13.82
N GLY A 233 -14.65 -23.40 12.50
CA GLY A 233 -15.91 -23.22 11.79
C GLY A 233 -16.13 -21.79 11.27
N GLU A 234 -17.38 -21.44 10.95
CA GLU A 234 -17.74 -20.09 10.48
C GLU A 234 -17.47 -19.04 11.57
N ALA A 235 -16.68 -18.02 11.23
CA ALA A 235 -16.58 -16.79 11.99
C ALA A 235 -17.86 -15.96 11.79
N ASP A 236 -18.18 -15.07 12.74
CA ASP A 236 -19.29 -14.11 12.59
C ASP A 236 -19.24 -13.43 11.21
N ALA A 237 -20.43 -13.29 10.59
CA ALA A 237 -20.63 -12.69 9.26
C ALA A 237 -20.10 -13.47 8.05
N GLY A 238 -20.02 -14.81 8.12
CA GLY A 238 -19.69 -15.67 6.97
C GLY A 238 -18.20 -15.72 6.64
N GLY A 239 -17.36 -15.41 7.63
CA GLY A 239 -15.93 -15.63 7.56
C GLY A 239 -15.54 -17.04 8.00
N VAL A 240 -14.25 -17.36 7.93
CA VAL A 240 -13.67 -18.58 8.47
C VAL A 240 -12.59 -18.22 9.48
N GLU A 241 -12.51 -19.00 10.55
CA GLU A 241 -11.45 -18.87 11.56
C GLU A 241 -10.65 -20.16 11.64
N PHE A 242 -9.33 -19.99 11.66
CA PHE A 242 -8.35 -21.05 11.81
C PHE A 242 -7.46 -20.75 13.01
N SER A 243 -7.09 -21.77 13.76
CA SER A 243 -6.29 -21.61 14.97
C SER A 243 -5.23 -22.70 15.13
N ALA A 244 -4.16 -22.35 15.83
CA ALA A 244 -3.19 -23.28 16.37
C ALA A 244 -2.73 -22.74 17.73
N PRO A 245 -2.06 -23.54 18.58
CA PRO A 245 -1.61 -23.06 19.88
C PRO A 245 -0.79 -21.75 19.76
N GLY A 246 -1.28 -20.66 20.35
CA GLY A 246 -0.62 -19.36 20.32
C GLY A 246 -1.03 -18.42 19.18
N THR A 247 -1.93 -18.83 18.27
CA THR A 247 -2.28 -18.02 17.08
C THR A 247 -3.68 -18.27 16.53
N THR A 248 -4.27 -17.21 15.98
CA THR A 248 -5.53 -17.24 15.24
C THR A 248 -5.38 -16.51 13.91
N ILE A 249 -5.98 -17.06 12.86
CA ILE A 249 -6.19 -16.39 11.59
C ILE A 249 -7.69 -16.33 11.32
N THR A 250 -8.19 -15.13 11.04
CA THR A 250 -9.59 -14.93 10.61
C THR A 250 -9.59 -14.40 9.19
N VAL A 251 -10.40 -14.99 8.31
CA VAL A 251 -10.66 -14.48 6.97
C VAL A 251 -12.14 -14.10 6.86
N ARG A 252 -12.43 -12.88 6.41
CA ARG A 252 -13.81 -12.39 6.24
C ARG A 252 -14.03 -11.86 4.83
N PRO A 253 -15.05 -12.33 4.10
CA PRO A 253 -15.49 -11.69 2.86
C PRO A 253 -15.94 -10.25 3.11
N LEU A 254 -15.65 -9.35 2.17
CA LEU A 254 -16.06 -7.93 2.26
C LEU A 254 -17.54 -7.71 1.89
N GLY A 255 -18.22 -8.70 1.31
CA GLY A 255 -19.62 -8.58 0.90
C GLY A 255 -19.84 -7.40 -0.05
N ASP A 256 -20.72 -6.47 0.31
CA ASP A 256 -21.03 -5.27 -0.49
C ASP A 256 -19.86 -4.27 -0.58
N GLU A 257 -18.87 -4.35 0.31
CA GLU A 257 -17.63 -3.55 0.22
C GLU A 257 -16.61 -4.14 -0.75
N ALA A 258 -16.83 -5.36 -1.26
CA ALA A 258 -15.94 -5.98 -2.21
C ALA A 258 -15.92 -5.17 -3.52
N ASP A 259 -14.72 -4.90 -4.00
CA ASP A 259 -14.52 -4.34 -5.33
C ASP A 259 -13.39 -5.11 -6.04
N TRP A 260 -13.00 -4.60 -7.19
CA TRP A 260 -11.92 -5.18 -7.99
C TRP A 260 -10.53 -5.04 -7.33
N ARG A 261 -10.39 -4.31 -6.21
CA ARG A 261 -9.13 -4.18 -5.45
C ARG A 261 -8.98 -5.25 -4.37
N ALA A 262 -10.09 -5.75 -3.82
CA ALA A 262 -10.10 -6.77 -2.78
C ALA A 262 -11.54 -7.31 -2.60
N ASN A 263 -11.67 -8.59 -2.26
CA ASN A 263 -12.95 -9.22 -1.93
C ASN A 263 -12.99 -9.77 -0.49
N ALA A 264 -11.88 -9.76 0.23
CA ALA A 264 -11.78 -10.26 1.59
C ALA A 264 -10.72 -9.53 2.41
N GLU A 265 -10.82 -9.67 3.73
CA GLU A 265 -9.78 -9.31 4.69
C GLU A 265 -9.30 -10.53 5.47
N LEU A 266 -8.02 -10.53 5.82
CA LEU A 266 -7.40 -11.53 6.67
C LEU A 266 -6.76 -10.82 7.87
N VAL A 267 -7.01 -11.32 9.08
CA VAL A 267 -6.35 -10.87 10.30
C VAL A 267 -5.55 -12.04 10.88
N PHE A 268 -4.26 -11.82 11.09
CA PHE A 268 -3.35 -12.72 11.79
C PHE A 268 -3.08 -12.17 13.18
N ALA A 269 -3.32 -12.99 14.21
CA ALA A 269 -3.11 -12.62 15.60
C ALA A 269 -2.33 -13.70 16.35
N LEU A 270 -1.59 -13.26 17.37
CA LEU A 270 -0.92 -14.10 18.35
C LEU A 270 -1.52 -13.83 19.74
N ASP A 271 -1.60 -14.86 20.58
CA ASP A 271 -2.16 -14.75 21.95
C ASP A 271 -1.41 -13.73 22.82
N GLN A 272 -0.18 -13.40 22.44
CA GLN A 272 0.68 -12.41 23.09
C GLN A 272 0.25 -10.96 22.82
N GLY A 273 -0.78 -10.75 21.99
CA GLY A 273 -1.37 -9.43 21.70
C GLY A 273 -0.89 -8.80 20.38
N PHE A 274 -0.02 -9.47 19.62
CA PHE A 274 0.33 -9.05 18.27
C PHE A 274 -0.84 -9.33 17.31
N SER A 275 -1.15 -8.36 16.44
CA SER A 275 -2.16 -8.51 15.40
C SER A 275 -1.83 -7.64 14.19
N VAL A 276 -2.07 -8.17 13.01
CA VAL A 276 -1.91 -7.47 11.73
C VAL A 276 -2.98 -7.95 10.75
N GLY A 277 -3.53 -7.02 9.95
CA GLY A 277 -4.58 -7.31 8.99
C GLY A 277 -4.24 -6.88 7.57
N TYR A 278 -4.87 -7.53 6.60
CA TYR A 278 -4.66 -7.30 5.17
C TYR A 278 -6.00 -7.33 4.44
N ARG A 279 -6.20 -6.44 3.47
CA ARG A 279 -7.28 -6.56 2.48
C ARG A 279 -6.70 -7.10 1.17
N GLY A 280 -7.28 -8.19 0.67
CA GLY A 280 -6.75 -8.95 -0.45
C GLY A 280 -7.83 -9.79 -1.13
N PHE A 281 -7.40 -10.92 -1.67
CA PHE A 281 -8.22 -11.80 -2.50
C PHE A 281 -8.35 -13.16 -1.84
N TYR A 282 -9.57 -13.54 -1.49
CA TYR A 282 -9.91 -14.87 -1.01
C TYR A 282 -10.76 -15.59 -2.04
N GLY A 283 -10.42 -16.83 -2.35
CA GLY A 283 -11.17 -17.66 -3.29
C GLY A 283 -10.82 -19.12 -3.14
N CYS A 284 -11.80 -19.98 -3.42
CA CYS A 284 -11.60 -21.42 -3.52
C CYS A 284 -11.67 -21.79 -4.99
N GLU A 285 -10.59 -22.36 -5.52
CA GLU A 285 -10.64 -22.92 -6.87
C GLU A 285 -11.66 -24.06 -6.88
N ALA A 286 -12.50 -24.17 -7.90
CA ALA A 286 -13.29 -25.37 -8.12
C ALA A 286 -12.49 -26.27 -9.07
N GLU A 287 -12.36 -27.55 -8.75
CA GLU A 287 -11.78 -28.57 -9.66
C GLU A 287 -12.39 -28.53 -11.07
#